data_AF-A0A7X9KKW8-F1
#
_entry.id   AF-A0A7X9KKW8-F1
#
_cell.length_a   1.000
_cell.length_b   1.000
_cell.length_c   1.000
_cell.angle_alpha   90.00
_cell.angle_beta   90.00
_cell.angle_gamma   90.00
#
_symmetry.space_group_name_H-M   'P 1'
#
loop_
_entity.id
_entity.type
_entity.pdbx_description
1 polymer ?
#
loop_
_entity_poly.entity_id
_entity_poly.type
_entity_poly.pdbx_seq_one_letter_code
_entity_poly.pdbx_strand_id
1 'polypeptide(L)' 'MARHAAAVAAGVPAYRDPVTGNTVFTARFLADRGYCCESGCRHCPYDPATR' A
#
# COMPACT_ATOMS: atom_id res chain seq x y z
N MET A 1 -0.65 10.94 1.97
CA MET A 1 0.34 9.92 2.44
C MET A 1 0.39 9.73 3.97
N ALA A 2 -0.19 10.63 4.79
CA ALA A 2 -0.12 10.50 6.26
C ALA A 2 -0.66 9.18 6.82
N ARG A 3 -1.78 8.65 6.28
CA ARG A 3 -2.32 7.34 6.72
C ARG A 3 -1.51 6.15 6.26
N HIS A 4 -0.89 6.22 5.09
CA HIS A 4 0.04 5.19 4.65
C HIS A 4 1.25 5.13 5.59
N ALA A 5 1.86 6.28 5.88
CA ALA A 5 2.99 6.37 6.80
C ALA A 5 2.62 5.86 8.20
N ALA A 6 1.44 6.23 8.72
CA ALA A 6 0.93 5.73 9.99
C ALA A 6 0.73 4.21 9.98
N ALA A 7 0.19 3.65 8.90
CA ALA A 7 0.01 2.21 8.76
C ALA A 7 1.34 1.45 8.71
N VAL A 8 2.32 1.97 7.98
CA VAL A 8 3.68 1.43 7.94
C VAL A 8 4.34 1.50 9.33
N ALA A 9 4.22 2.64 10.03
CA ALA A 9 4.79 2.82 11.37
C ALA A 9 4.13 1.92 12.42
N ALA A 10 2.82 1.70 12.31
CA ALA A 10 2.06 0.81 13.19
C ALA A 10 2.24 -0.68 12.84
N GLY A 11 2.96 -1.00 11.76
CA GLY A 11 3.16 -2.39 11.32
C GLY A 11 1.90 -3.08 10.82
N VAL A 12 0.85 -2.32 10.46
CA VAL A 12 -0.38 -2.91 9.92
C VAL A 12 -0.27 -3.07 8.40
N PRO A 13 -0.81 -4.17 7.83
CA PRO A 13 -0.62 -4.50 6.42
C PRO A 13 -1.44 -3.61 5.47
N ALA A 14 -2.47 -2.94 5.96
CA ALA A 14 -3.35 -2.10 5.15
C ALA A 14 -4.01 -0.98 5.97
N TYR A 15 -4.53 0.03 5.27
CA TYR A 15 -5.35 1.10 5.83
C TYR A 15 -6.55 1.39 4.94
N ARG A 16 -7.61 2.01 5.51
CA ARG A 16 -8.74 2.51 4.70
C ARG A 16 -8.43 3.89 4.15
N ASP A 17 -8.56 4.04 2.83
CA ASP A 17 -8.48 5.33 2.17
C ASP A 17 -9.77 6.13 2.42
N PRO A 18 -9.71 7.32 3.06
CA PRO A 18 -10.91 8.12 3.30
C PRO A 18 -11.57 8.67 2.04
N VAL A 19 -10.83 8.77 0.93
CA VAL A 19 -11.36 9.34 -0.31
C VAL A 19 -12.14 8.30 -1.09
N THR A 20 -11.54 7.13 -1.29
CA THR A 20 -12.16 6.05 -2.08
C THR A 20 -12.93 5.03 -1.24
N GLY A 21 -12.73 5.00 0.08
CA GLY A 21 -13.28 3.98 1.00
C GLY A 21 -12.59 2.62 0.92
N ASN A 22 -11.64 2.45 -0.01
CA ASN A 22 -10.99 1.19 -0.30
C ASN A 22 -9.95 0.82 0.77
N THR A 23 -9.73 -0.48 0.91
CA THR A 23 -8.61 -1.01 1.70
C THR A 23 -7.35 -0.99 0.83
N VAL A 24 -6.36 -0.20 1.25
CA VAL A 24 -5.08 -0.03 0.54
C VAL A 24 -3.98 -0.71 1.34
N PHE A 25 -3.26 -1.64 0.71
CA PHE A 25 -2.11 -2.31 1.32
C PHE A 25 -0.90 -1.37 1.45
N THR A 26 -0.12 -1.56 2.50
CA THR A 26 1.14 -0.83 2.69
C THR A 26 2.22 -1.36 1.76
N ALA A 27 3.17 -0.48 1.39
CA ALA A 27 4.26 -0.85 0.51
C ALA A 27 5.13 -1.95 1.15
N ARG A 28 5.30 -1.88 2.48
CA ARG A 28 6.02 -2.90 3.25
C ARG A 28 5.37 -4.27 3.13
N PHE A 29 4.05 -4.36 3.33
CA PHE A 29 3.34 -5.64 3.18
C PHE A 29 3.46 -6.22 1.77
N LEU A 30 3.34 -5.36 0.74
CA LEU A 30 3.50 -5.79 -0.64
C LEU A 30 4.94 -6.27 -0.92
N ALA A 31 5.95 -5.56 -0.42
CA ALA A 31 7.35 -5.95 -0.55
C ALA A 31 7.63 -7.31 0.13
N ASP A 32 7.08 -7.53 1.33
CA ASP A 32 7.23 -8.79 2.06
C ASP A 32 6.53 -9.96 1.34
N ARG A 33 5.42 -9.70 0.62
CA ARG A 33 4.69 -10.70 -0.18
C ARG A 33 5.45 -11.14 -1.44
N GLY A 34 6.33 -10.31 -1.98
CA GLY A 34 7.23 -10.68 -3.08
C GLY A 34 6.65 -10.62 -4.49
N TYR A 35 5.40 -10.17 -4.70
CA TYR A 35 4.80 -10.04 -6.04
C TYR A 35 3.75 -8.94 -6.14
N CYS A 36 3.54 -8.44 -7.36
CA CYS A 36 2.46 -7.50 -7.67
C CYS A 36 1.10 -8.19 -7.67
N CYS A 37 0.14 -7.67 -6.91
CA CYS A 37 -1.24 -8.17 -6.87
C CYS A 37 -2.16 -7.54 -7.94
N GLU A 38 -1.62 -6.69 -8.81
CA GLU A 38 -2.33 -6.01 -9.91
C GLU A 38 -3.56 -5.19 -9.50
N SER A 39 -3.69 -4.90 -8.20
CA SER A 39 -4.85 -4.18 -7.64
C SER A 39 -4.76 -2.65 -7.79
N GLY A 40 -3.81 -2.13 -8.56
CA GLY A 40 -3.64 -0.69 -8.80
C GLY A 40 -3.28 0.13 -7.54
N CYS A 41 -2.49 -0.44 -6.62
CA CYS A 41 -2.11 0.25 -5.39
C CYS A 41 -1.14 1.40 -5.67
N ARG A 42 -1.44 2.61 -5.16
CA ARG A 42 -0.65 3.84 -5.36
C ARG A 42 0.77 3.80 -4.79
N HIS A 43 1.08 2.82 -3.95
CA HIS A 43 2.36 2.65 -3.28
C HIS A 43 2.93 1.24 -3.54
N CYS A 44 2.52 0.61 -4.63
CA CYS A 44 3.01 -0.70 -4.97
C CYS A 44 4.49 -0.59 -5.37
N PRO A 45 5.41 -1.30 -4.69
CA PRO A 45 6.83 -1.29 -5.06
C PRO A 45 7.10 -1.96 -6.41
N TYR A 46 6.11 -2.68 -6.96
CA TYR A 46 6.21 -3.38 -8.24
C TYR A 46 5.50 -2.67 -9.39
N ASP A 47 4.79 -1.56 -9.13
CA ASP A 47 4.07 -0.86 -10.19
C ASP A 47 5.07 -0.03 -11.03
N PRO A 48 5.18 -0.30 -12.35
CA PRO A 48 6.09 0.44 -13.23
C PRO A 48 5.80 1.95 -13.29
N ALA A 49 4.61 2.41 -12.89
CA ALA A 49 4.25 3.82 -12.82
C ALA A 49 4.84 4.57 -11.60
N THR A 50 5.51 3.88 -10.68
CA THR A 50 6.14 4.48 -9.48
C THR A 50 7.67 4.64 -9.59
N ARG A 51 8.25 4.46 -10.78
CA ARG A 51 9.66 4.77 -11.09
C ARG A 51 9.90 6.26 -11.33
#